data_AF-W6UB71-F1
#
_entry.id   AF-W6UB71-F1
#
_cell.length_a   1.000
_cell.length_b   1.000
_cell.length_c   1.000
_cell.angle_alpha   90.00
_cell.angle_beta   90.00
_cell.angle_gamma   90.00
#
_symmetry.space_group_name_H-M   'P 1'
#
loop_
_entity.id
_entity.type
_entity.pdbx_description
1 polymer ?
#
loop_
_entity_poly.entity_id
_entity_poly.type
_entity_poly.pdbx_seq_one_letter_code
_entity_poly.pdbx_strand_id
1 'polypeptide(L)' 'MRTFPVRFRKASMELDVLVTSSDNCLRFKVELVTGEPDPIVLSRANGKWTIEHPGSRCFPPEGYEDLEKAIDNYLEKNP' A
#
# COMPACT_ATOMS: atom_id res chain seq x y z
N MET A 1 -9.47 -12.69 -1.49
CA MET A 1 -9.11 -11.36 -2.04
C MET A 1 -9.95 -10.33 -1.32
N ARG A 2 -9.34 -9.28 -0.75
CA ARG A 2 -10.04 -8.23 0.02
C ARG A 2 -9.53 -6.87 -0.43
N THR A 3 -10.43 -5.95 -0.76
CA THR A 3 -10.09 -4.56 -1.07
C THR A 3 -10.55 -3.66 0.06
N PHE A 4 -9.71 -2.74 0.49
CA PHE A 4 -10.00 -1.82 1.57
C PHE A 4 -9.31 -0.47 1.38
N PRO A 5 -9.92 0.62 1.87
CA PRO A 5 -9.30 1.94 1.81
C PRO A 5 -8.23 2.06 2.91
N VAL A 6 -7.08 2.61 2.54
CA VAL A 6 -6.02 3.00 3.47
C VAL A 6 -5.71 4.47 3.24
N ARG A 7 -5.65 5.24 4.33
CA ARG A 7 -5.10 6.58 4.31
C ARG A 7 -3.69 6.55 4.85
N PHE A 8 -2.79 7.21 4.13
CA PHE A 8 -1.45 7.43 4.63
C PHE A 8 -1.04 8.87 4.35
N ARG A 9 -0.19 9.39 5.23
CA ARG A 9 0.30 10.76 5.14
C ARG A 9 1.73 10.70 4.62
N LYS A 10 1.98 11.32 3.48
CA LYS A 10 3.32 11.53 2.94
C LYS A 10 3.65 13.01 3.07
N ALA A 11 4.59 13.34 3.96
CA ALA A 11 4.93 14.73 4.31
C ALA A 11 3.67 15.56 4.69
N SER A 12 3.33 16.57 3.88
CA SER A 12 2.15 17.43 4.10
C SER A 12 0.90 16.98 3.33
N MET A 13 0.97 15.88 2.57
CA MET A 13 -0.12 15.39 1.73
C MET A 13 -0.73 14.12 2.33
N GLU A 14 -2.03 14.17 2.60
CA GLU A 14 -2.82 12.97 2.90
C GLU A 14 -3.27 12.33 1.59
N LEU A 15 -3.03 11.04 1.45
CA LEU A 15 -3.40 10.26 0.27
C LEU A 15 -4.35 9.14 0.67
N ASP A 16 -5.49 9.08 -0.02
CA ASP A 16 -6.39 7.93 0.00
C ASP A 16 -5.98 6.94 -1.10
N VAL A 17 -5.73 5.70 -0.69
CA VAL A 17 -5.46 4.58 -1.59
C VAL A 17 -6.44 3.44 -1.34
N LEU A 18 -6.75 2.70 -2.40
CA LEU A 18 -7.40 1.41 -2.37
C LEU A 18 -6.34 0.32 -2.38
N VAL A 19 -6.30 -0.47 -1.31
CA VAL A 19 -5.38 -1.60 -1.17
C VAL A 19 -6.17 -2.87 -1.40
N THR A 20 -5.74 -3.64 -2.39
CA THR A 20 -6.28 -4.96 -2.70
C THR A 20 -5.28 -6.02 -2.26
N SER A 21 -5.63 -6.77 -1.22
CA SER A 21 -4.83 -7.90 -0.74
C SER A 21 -5.25 -9.22 -1.41
N SER A 22 -4.24 -10.01 -1.73
CA SER A 22 -4.32 -11.34 -2.34
C SER A 22 -3.31 -12.28 -1.68
N ASP A 23 -3.37 -13.57 -2.02
CA ASP A 23 -2.45 -14.59 -1.51
C ASP A 23 -2.31 -14.58 0.02
N ASN A 24 -3.43 -14.60 0.75
CA ASN A 24 -3.46 -14.54 2.22
C ASN A 24 -2.68 -13.34 2.82
N CYS A 25 -2.83 -12.16 2.22
CA CYS A 25 -2.13 -10.94 2.64
C CYS A 25 -0.61 -11.02 2.46
N LEU A 26 -0.14 -11.81 1.48
CA LEU A 26 1.25 -11.81 1.04
C LEU A 26 1.49 -10.85 -0.12
N ARG A 27 0.44 -10.46 -0.86
CA ARG A 27 0.55 -9.57 -2.01
C ARG A 27 -0.51 -8.49 -1.99
N PHE A 28 -0.08 -7.26 -2.30
CA PHE A 28 -0.88 -6.05 -2.18
C PHE A 28 -0.73 -5.22 -3.45
N LYS A 29 -1.86 -4.96 -4.12
CA LYS A 29 -1.96 -3.95 -5.16
C LYS A 29 -2.52 -2.68 -4.53
N VAL A 30 -1.85 -1.56 -4.73
CA VAL A 30 -2.21 -0.26 -4.18
C VAL A 30 -2.54 0.68 -5.32
N GLU A 31 -3.78 1.13 -5.35
CA GLU A 31 -4.34 2.03 -6.35
C GLU A 31 -4.69 3.35 -5.68
N LEU A 32 -4.31 4.48 -6.25
CA LEU A 32 -4.76 5.77 -5.75
C LEU A 32 -6.23 5.98 -6.11
N VAL A 33 -7.01 6.57 -5.19
CA VAL A 33 -8.42 6.90 -5.45
C VAL A 33 -8.58 7.86 -6.63
N THR A 34 -7.52 8.60 -6.98
CA THR A 34 -7.48 9.49 -8.16
C THR A 34 -7.48 8.73 -9.50
N GLY A 35 -7.48 7.40 -9.51
CA GLY A 35 -7.62 6.59 -10.72
C GLY A 35 -6.36 6.50 -11.58
N GLU A 36 -5.17 6.55 -10.97
CA GLU A 36 -3.93 6.42 -11.72
C GLU A 36 -3.83 5.02 -12.38
N PRO A 37 -3.43 4.94 -13.67
CA PRO A 37 -3.48 3.71 -14.45
C PRO A 37 -2.43 2.67 -14.04
N ASP A 38 -1.41 3.09 -13.29
CA ASP A 38 -0.22 2.29 -12.99
C ASP A 38 -0.06 2.15 -11.47
N PRO A 39 -0.60 1.08 -10.87
CA PRO A 39 -0.66 0.90 -9.43
C PRO A 39 0.69 0.52 -8.84
N ILE A 40 0.84 0.71 -7.53
CA ILE A 40 1.99 0.20 -6.79
C ILE A 40 1.70 -1.26 -6.42
N VAL A 41 2.67 -2.16 -6.59
CA VAL A 41 2.56 -3.55 -6.16
C VAL A 41 3.62 -3.83 -5.10
N LEU A 42 3.15 -4.28 -3.95
CA LEU A 42 3.95 -4.66 -2.80
C LEU A 42 3.72 -6.13 -2.47
N SER A 43 4.76 -6.80 -1.98
CA SER A 43 4.63 -8.10 -1.33
C SER A 43 5.15 -8.04 0.09
N ARG A 44 4.58 -8.89 0.94
CA ARG A 44 4.94 -9.04 2.34
C ARG A 44 5.17 -10.51 2.63
N ALA A 45 6.41 -10.86 2.95
CA ALA A 45 6.78 -12.22 3.33
C ALA A 45 7.56 -12.19 4.64
N ASN A 46 7.14 -13.01 5.61
CA ASN A 46 7.77 -13.09 6.94
C ASN A 46 7.92 -11.71 7.63
N GLY A 47 6.92 -10.84 7.47
CA GLY A 47 6.93 -9.49 8.02
C GLY A 47 7.81 -8.47 7.28
N LYS A 48 8.52 -8.89 6.22
CA LYS A 48 9.34 -8.00 5.39
C LYS A 48 8.57 -7.58 4.14
N TRP A 49 8.51 -6.27 3.93
CA TRP A 49 7.94 -5.67 2.73
C TRP A 49 8.94 -5.64 1.56
N THR A 50 8.43 -5.80 0.35
CA THR A 50 9.20 -5.71 -0.90
C THR A 50 8.36 -4.98 -1.94
N ILE A 51 8.95 -3.98 -2.58
CA ILE A 51 8.32 -3.25 -3.67
C ILE A 51 8.55 -4.05 -4.95
N GLU A 52 7.51 -4.71 -5.45
CA GLU A 52 7.56 -5.46 -6.72
C GLU A 52 7.42 -4.51 -7.91
N HIS A 53 6.57 -3.48 -7.77
CA HIS A 53 6.35 -2.46 -8.79
C HIS A 53 6.06 -1.11 -8.13
N PRO A 54 6.85 -0.05 -8.40
CA PRO A 54 6.73 1.25 -7.72
C PRO A 54 5.55 2.12 -8.23
N GLY A 55 4.87 1.70 -9.30
CA GLY A 55 3.83 2.49 -9.97
C GLY A 55 4.34 3.82 -10.55
N SER A 56 3.43 4.63 -11.07
CA SER A 56 3.80 5.87 -11.80
C SER A 56 4.19 7.03 -10.89
N ARG A 57 3.74 7.04 -9.63
CA ARG A 57 4.04 8.12 -8.68
C ARG A 57 5.40 8.04 -8.00
N CYS A 58 6.19 7.02 -8.32
CA CYS A 58 7.57 6.76 -7.87
C CYS A 58 7.90 7.47 -6.54
N PHE A 59 7.39 6.92 -5.44
CA PHE A 59 7.63 7.52 -4.13
C PHE A 59 9.12 7.46 -3.75
N PRO A 60 9.64 8.40 -2.95
CA PRO A 60 10.90 8.22 -2.26
C PRO A 60 10.79 7.06 -1.26
N PRO A 61 11.90 6.44 -0.84
CA PRO A 61 11.89 5.28 0.07
C PRO A 61 11.02 5.47 1.33
N GLU A 62 11.13 6.62 1.98
CA GLU A 62 10.31 7.03 3.13
C GLU A 62 8.79 6.97 2.87
N GLY A 63 8.35 7.28 1.64
CA GLY A 63 6.93 7.23 1.27
C GLY A 63 6.39 5.80 1.17
N TYR A 64 7.24 4.83 0.82
CA TYR A 64 6.85 3.42 0.86
C TYR A 64 6.77 2.91 2.29
N GLU A 65 7.71 3.29 3.16
CA GLU A 65 7.66 2.92 4.58
C GLU A 65 6.38 3.43 5.26
N ASP A 66 5.95 4.67 4.96
CA ASP A 66 4.70 5.22 5.50
C ASP A 66 3.47 4.46 4.99
N LEU A 67 3.48 4.04 3.73
CA LEU A 67 2.42 3.22 3.13
C LEU A 67 2.36 1.82 3.76
N GLU A 68 3.50 1.16 3.92
CA GLU A 68 3.63 -0.15 4.57
C GLU A 68 3.10 -0.11 6.01
N LYS A 69 3.51 0.90 6.80
CA LYS A 69 3.00 1.12 8.16
C LYS A 69 1.50 1.36 8.18
N ALA A 70 0.96 2.10 7.21
CA ALA A 70 -0.48 2.36 7.15
C ALA A 70 -1.27 1.08 6.84
N ILE A 71 -0.77 0.22 5.95
CA ILE A 71 -1.37 -1.08 5.65
C ILE A 71 -1.30 -2.00 6.88
N ASP A 72 -0.15 -2.07 7.55
CA ASP A 72 0.03 -2.90 8.75
C ASP A 72 -0.91 -2.47 9.89
N ASN A 73 -0.96 -1.17 10.19
CA ASN A 73 -1.89 -0.61 11.17
C ASN A 73 -3.36 -0.93 10.85
N TYR A 74 -3.72 -0.95 9.56
CA TYR A 74 -5.08 -1.30 9.15
C TYR A 74 -5.36 -2.78 9.41
N LEU A 75 -4.44 -3.68 9.04
CA LEU A 75 -4.58 -5.12 9.23
C LEU A 75 -4.62 -5.51 10.71
N GLU A 76 -3.80 -4.89 11.57
CA GLU A 76 -3.83 -5.11 13.02
C GLU A 76 -5.17 -4.72 13.66
N LYS A 77 -5.77 -3.61 13.18
CA LYS A 77 -7.09 -3.17 13.65
C LYS A 77 -8.25 -3.99 13.06
N ASN A 78 -8.01 -4.74 11.99
CA ASN A 78 -9.03 -5.47 11.23
C ASN A 78 -8.54 -6.88 10.81
N PRO A 79 -8.35 -7.79 11.80
CA PRO A 79 -7.84 -9.15 11.55
C PRO A 79 -8.70 -9.97 10.58
#